data_AF-A0A9Q3DKQ1-F1
#
_entry.id   AF-A0A9Q3DKQ1-F1
#
_cell.length_a   1.000
_cell.length_b   1.000
_cell.length_c   1.000
_cell.angle_alpha   90.00
_cell.angle_beta   90.00
_cell.angle_gamma   90.00
#
_symmetry.space_group_name_H-M   'P 1'
#
loop_
_entity.id
_entity.type
_entity.pdbx_description
1 polymer ?
#
loop_
_entity_poly.entity_id
_entity_poly.type
_entity_poly.pdbx_seq_one_letter_code
_entity_poly.pdbx_strand_id
1 'polypeptide(L)' 'MLRRHPYPVILETRKEIEKHINELLEMDVIRKIGHNEIVEITTPALITWHDGKSRLCVDLRALNNYTKADRHPIPAYLMP' A
#
# COMPACT_ATOMS: atom_id res chain seq x y z
N MET A 1 -15.59 -1.14 -10.46
CA MET A 1 -15.19 -1.55 -9.09
C MET A 1 -13.89 -2.34 -9.17
N LEU A 2 -12.84 -1.92 -8.46
CA LEU A 2 -11.53 -2.58 -8.49
C LEU A 2 -11.32 -3.33 -7.17
N ARG A 3 -11.66 -4.61 -7.12
CA ARG A 3 -11.43 -5.44 -5.93
C ARG A 3 -10.33 -6.46 -6.18
N ARG A 4 -9.27 -6.38 -5.39
CA ARG A 4 -8.20 -7.36 -5.36
C ARG A 4 -8.15 -8.00 -3.98
N HIS A 5 -8.01 -9.33 -3.97
CA HIS A 5 -7.81 -10.10 -2.75
C HIS A 5 -6.38 -9.94 -2.24
N PRO A 6 -6.15 -10.01 -0.92
CA PRO A 6 -4.81 -10.14 -0.35
C PRO A 6 -4.09 -11.36 -0.91
N TYR A 7 -2.77 -11.27 -1.07
CA TYR A 7 -1.96 -12.42 -1.42
C TYR A 7 -1.84 -13.39 -0.23
N PRO A 8 -1.79 -14.71 -0.46
CA PRO A 8 -1.43 -15.66 0.58
C PRO A 8 -0.03 -15.35 1.12
N VAL A 9 0.12 -15.34 2.44
CA VAL A 9 1.40 -15.04 3.12
C VAL A 9 1.65 -16.03 4.25
N ILE A 10 2.94 -16.27 4.52
CA ILE A 10 3.36 -17.05 5.69
C ILE A 10 3.20 -16.23 6.99
N LEU A 11 3.24 -16.91 8.13
CA LEU A 11 3.02 -16.29 9.44
C LEU A 11 4.01 -15.15 9.74
N GLU A 12 5.28 -15.32 9.39
CA GLU A 12 6.32 -14.30 9.61
C GLU A 12 6.03 -13.02 8.82
N THR A 13 5.74 -13.16 7.53
CA THR A 13 5.33 -12.04 6.67
C THR A 13 4.06 -11.36 7.20
N ARG A 14 3.09 -12.14 7.70
CA ARG A 14 1.88 -11.58 8.29
C ARG A 14 2.18 -10.72 9.52
N LYS A 15 3.08 -11.17 10.41
CA LYS A 15 3.51 -10.40 11.59
C LYS A 15 4.16 -9.08 11.19
N GLU A 16 5.00 -9.09 10.17
CA GLU A 16 5.60 -7.87 9.63
C GLU A 16 4.54 -6.93 9.04
N ILE A 17 3.58 -7.44 8.27
CA ILE A 17 2.45 -6.64 7.77
C ILE A 17 1.69 -5.99 8.93
N GLU A 18 1.32 -6.77 9.95
CA GLU A 18 0.57 -6.29 11.12
C GLU A 18 1.37 -5.22 11.90
N LYS A 19 2.68 -5.40 12.05
CA LYS A 19 3.59 -4.40 12.64
C LYS A 19 3.53 -3.07 11.89
N HIS A 20 3.76 -3.08 10.56
CA HIS A 20 3.72 -1.86 9.73
C HIS A 20 2.34 -1.20 9.74
N ILE A 21 1.26 -1.99 9.72
CA ILE A 21 -0.11 -1.45 9.81
C ILE A 21 -0.34 -0.75 11.14
N ASN A 22 0.10 -1.34 12.27
CA ASN A 22 -0.07 -0.73 13.58
C ASN A 22 0.73 0.57 13.73
N GLU A 23 1.98 0.59 13.25
CA GLU A 23 2.79 1.82 13.22
C GLU A 23 2.08 2.94 12.42
N LEU A 24 1.52 2.62 11.25
CA LEU A 24 0.77 3.59 10.44
C LEU A 24 -0.54 4.07 11.09
N LEU A 25 -1.21 3.20 11.84
CA LEU A 25 -2.40 3.54 12.63
C LEU A 25 -2.03 4.47 13.81
N GLU A 26 -0.93 4.19 14.51
CA GLU A 26 -0.42 5.01 15.61
C GLU A 26 0.03 6.40 15.14
N MET A 27 0.59 6.48 13.93
CA MET A 27 0.99 7.73 13.28
C MET A 27 -0.18 8.50 12.63
N ASP A 28 -1.41 7.99 12.70
CA ASP A 28 -2.61 8.56 12.06
C ASP A 28 -2.46 8.75 10.53
N VAL A 29 -1.62 7.93 9.88
CA VAL A 29 -1.41 7.94 8.42
C VAL A 29 -2.52 7.16 7.71
N ILE A 30 -3.03 6.11 8.35
CA ILE A 30 -4.14 5.29 7.86
C ILE A 30 -5.19 5.13 8.94
N ARG A 31 -6.41 4.76 8.55
CA ARG A 31 -7.50 4.41 9.47
C ARG A 31 -8.17 3.12 9.06
N LYS A 32 -8.84 2.48 10.02
CA LYS A 32 -9.80 1.41 9.71
C LYS A 32 -11.03 2.01 9.04
N ILE A 33 -11.54 1.32 8.04
CA ILE A 33 -12.81 1.66 7.39
C ILE A 33 -13.95 1.12 8.26
N GLY A 34 -14.95 1.94 8.56
CA GLY A 34 -16.11 1.56 9.36
C GLY A 34 -17.04 0.57 8.65
N HIS A 35 -17.79 -0.22 9.42
CA HIS A 35 -18.67 -1.28 8.91
C HIS A 35 -19.73 -0.79 7.90
N ASN A 36 -20.13 0.48 7.98
CA ASN A 36 -21.16 1.07 7.12
C ASN A 36 -20.58 1.85 5.92
N GLU A 37 -19.25 1.89 5.77
CA GLU A 37 -18.62 2.60 4.66
C GLU A 37 -18.55 1.69 3.42
N ILE A 38 -18.95 2.24 2.27
CA ILE A 38 -18.90 1.51 0.99
C ILE A 38 -17.46 1.52 0.47
N VAL A 39 -16.87 0.33 0.33
CA VAL A 39 -15.53 0.15 -0.26
C VAL A 39 -15.63 -0.35 -1.69
N GLU A 40 -15.32 0.53 -2.63
CA GLU A 40 -15.33 0.23 -4.08
C GLU A 40 -13.97 -0.25 -4.61
N ILE A 41 -12.89 0.04 -3.87
CA ILE A 41 -11.52 -0.21 -4.29
C ILE A 41 -10.75 -0.94 -3.18
N THR A 42 -10.13 -2.07 -3.52
CA THR A 42 -9.18 -2.76 -2.65
C THR A 42 -7.95 -3.19 -3.45
N THR A 43 -6.76 -2.99 -2.88
CA THR A 43 -5.47 -3.40 -3.45
C THR A 43 -4.66 -4.15 -2.38
N PRO A 44 -3.94 -5.22 -2.74
CA PRO A 44 -3.16 -5.97 -1.77
C PRO A 44 -1.90 -5.18 -1.37
N ALA A 45 -1.43 -5.43 -0.15
CA ALA A 45 -0.12 -4.98 0.30
C ALA A 45 0.77 -6.21 0.57
N LEU A 46 2.08 -6.03 0.41
CA LEU A 46 3.10 -7.06 0.62
C LEU A 46 4.30 -6.48 1.36
N ILE A 47 5.14 -7.36 1.88
CA ILE A 47 6.44 -6.97 2.47
C ILE A 47 7.53 -7.17 1.43
N THR A 48 8.38 -6.16 1.30
CA THR A 48 9.67 -6.26 0.61
C THR A 48 10.79 -6.06 1.62
N TRP A 49 11.92 -6.73 1.41
CA TRP A 49 13.08 -6.66 2.30
C TRP A 49 14.21 -5.90 1.60
N HIS A 50 14.83 -4.97 2.32
CA HIS A 50 15.99 -4.23 1.84
C HIS A 50 16.86 -3.84 3.04
N ASP A 51 18.17 -4.11 2.96
CA ASP A 51 19.16 -3.87 4.03
C ASP A 51 18.70 -4.36 5.41
N GLY A 52 18.12 -5.56 5.46
CA GLY A 52 17.63 -6.17 6.72
C GLY A 52 16.39 -5.50 7.30
N LYS A 53 15.77 -4.55 6.60
CA LYS A 53 14.52 -3.89 7.01
C LYS A 53 13.36 -4.33 6.10
N SER A 54 12.21 -4.57 6.72
CA SER A 54 10.95 -4.81 6.01
C SER A 54 10.31 -3.49 5.60
N ARG A 55 9.67 -3.46 4.43
CA ARG A 55 8.91 -2.33 3.91
C ARG A 55 7.53 -2.82 3.47
N LEU A 56 6.48 -2.17 3.94
CA LEU A 56 5.12 -2.40 3.45
C LEU A 56 4.93 -1.71 2.10
N CYS A 57 4.65 -2.47 1.05
CA CYS A 57 4.42 -1.97 -0.30
C CYS A 57 3.01 -2.33 -0.76
N VAL A 58 2.24 -1.33 -1.19
CA VAL A 58 0.90 -1.54 -1.75
C VAL A 58 1.03 -1.76 -3.26
N ASP A 59 0.42 -2.82 -3.78
CA ASP A 59 0.35 -3.07 -5.22
C ASP A 59 -0.74 -2.22 -5.86
N LEU A 60 -0.35 -1.00 -6.24
CA LEU A 60 -1.22 -0.05 -6.90
C LEU A 60 -1.24 -0.20 -8.43
N ARG A 61 -0.62 -1.23 -9.03
CA ARG A 61 -0.51 -1.33 -10.50
C ARG A 61 -1.89 -1.31 -11.19
N ALA A 62 -2.84 -2.06 -10.65
CA ALA A 62 -4.21 -2.06 -11.17
C ALA A 62 -4.93 -0.73 -10.92
N LEU A 63 -4.67 -0.07 -9.78
CA LEU A 63 -5.26 1.23 -9.46
C LEU A 63 -4.68 2.35 -10.35
N ASN A 64 -3.40 2.28 -10.67
CA ASN A 64 -2.72 3.24 -11.53
C ASN A 64 -3.31 3.22 -12.95
N ASN A 65 -3.73 2.05 -13.46
CA ASN A 65 -4.44 1.94 -14.74
C ASN A 65 -5.91 2.39 -14.65
N TYR A 66 -6.50 2.32 -13.45
CA TYR A 66 -7.88 2.72 -13.20
C TYR A 66 -8.03 4.25 -13.02
N THR A 67 -6.98 4.91 -12.51
CA THR A 67 -6.96 6.35 -12.23
C THR A 67 -6.47 7.15 -13.44
N LYS A 68 -6.95 8.40 -13.56
CA LYS A 68 -6.47 9.33 -14.58
C LYS A 68 -5.15 9.95 -14.11
N ALA A 69 -4.08 9.79 -14.87
CA ALA A 69 -2.80 10.41 -14.58
C ALA A 69 -2.89 11.95 -14.69
N ASP A 70 -2.55 12.65 -13.62
CA ASP A 70 -2.30 14.09 -13.61
C ASP A 70 -0.80 14.36 -13.76
N ARG A 71 -0.41 15.01 -14.86
CA ARG A 71 1.00 15.12 -15.27
C ARG A 71 1.53 16.50 -14.90
N HIS A 72 2.13 16.60 -13.72
CA HIS A 72 2.93 17.76 -13.34
C HIS A 72 4.38 17.58 -13.81
N PRO A 73 5.00 18.56 -14.50
CA PRO A 73 6.37 18.42 -15.00
C PRO A 73 7.36 18.32 -13.84
N ILE A 74 8.23 17.31 -13.87
CA ILE A 74 9.34 17.15 -12.92
C ILE A 74 10.60 17.71 -13.60
N PRO A 75 11.33 18.66 -12.98
CA PRO A 75 12.57 19.18 -13.54
C PRO A 75 13.62 18.08 -13.73
N ALA A 76 14.23 18.01 -14.92
CA ALA A 76 15.23 17.00 -15.25
C ALA A 76 16.63 17.25 -14.61
N TYR A 77 16.81 18.33 -13.84
CA TYR A 77 18.13 18.85 -13.46
C TYR A 77 18.62 18.49 -12.04
N LEU A 78 17.99 17.54 -11.35
CA LEU A 78 18.41 17.12 -10.01
C LEU A 78 18.57 15.59 -9.88
N MET A 79 18.98 14.91 -10.96
CA MET A 79 19.44 13.53 -10.88
C MET A 79 20.97 13.51 -11.14
N PRO A 80 21.80 13.22 -10.12
CA PRO A 80 23.22 12.93 -10.34
C PRO A 80 23.44 11.63 -11.13
#